data_AF-A0A1I7BKT1-F1
#
_entry.id   AF-A0A1I7BKT1-F1
#
_cell.length_a   1.000
_cell.length_b   1.000
_cell.length_c   1.000
_cell.angle_alpha   90.00
_cell.angle_beta   90.00
_cell.angle_gamma   90.00
#
_symmetry.space_group_name_H-M   'P 1'
#
loop_
_entity.id
_entity.type
_entity.pdbx_description
1 polymer ?
#
loop_
_entity_poly.entity_id
_entity_poly.type
_entity_poly.pdbx_seq_one_letter_code
_entity_poly.pdbx_strand_id
1 'polypeptide(L)'
;MIWFDIQELERGLRNGEISDKGIFNYLLGNLILFSISPLIAGDDSSTIVMILFQVLFTIAITAIGTKKVFDINESGDRKDFFKRYLALSFVTGIRLLVFCLIIAIPVGITFGIVGINPNATPNSEGFFDLIFIVGTSVIYYYMLLNSFKRVSHGKQNQPVIE
;
A
#
# COMPACT_ATOMS: atom_id res chain seq x y z
N MET A 1 -21.59 -0.67 -5.85
CA MET A 1 -20.43 -1.02 -6.70
C MET A 1 -20.94 -1.98 -7.73
N ILE A 2 -20.80 -1.64 -9.00
CA ILE A 2 -21.14 -2.49 -10.13
C ILE A 2 -19.95 -3.45 -10.32
N TRP A 3 -20.18 -4.75 -10.17
CA TRP A 3 -19.09 -5.75 -10.09
C TRP A 3 -18.80 -6.43 -11.42
N PHE A 4 -19.83 -6.70 -12.21
CA PHE A 4 -19.73 -7.56 -13.41
C PHE A 4 -20.23 -6.87 -14.69
N ASP A 5 -21.02 -5.81 -14.58
CA ASP A 5 -21.52 -5.06 -15.74
C ASP A 5 -20.59 -3.88 -16.06
N ILE A 6 -19.68 -4.08 -17.00
CA ILE A 6 -18.74 -3.05 -17.43
C ILE A 6 -19.44 -1.89 -18.14
N GLN A 7 -20.53 -2.13 -18.86
CA GLN A 7 -21.24 -1.10 -19.63
C GLN A 7 -21.97 -0.13 -18.69
N GLU A 8 -22.59 -0.66 -17.63
CA GLU A 8 -23.20 0.16 -16.59
C GLU A 8 -22.16 1.02 -15.87
N LEU A 9 -20.98 0.45 -15.55
CA LEU A 9 -19.87 1.18 -14.93
C LEU A 9 -19.33 2.29 -15.85
N GLU A 10 -19.08 1.99 -17.12
CA GLU A 10 -18.61 2.97 -18.11
C GLU A 10 -19.59 4.14 -18.25
N ARG A 11 -20.89 3.84 -18.34
CA ARG A 11 -21.94 4.87 -18.41
C ARG A 11 -21.96 5.73 -17.15
N GLY A 12 -21.90 5.10 -15.97
CA GLY A 12 -21.88 5.81 -14.70
C GLY A 12 -20.65 6.71 -14.54
N LEU A 13 -19.47 6.25 -14.98
CA LEU A 13 -18.24 7.05 -14.97
C LEU A 13 -18.34 8.24 -15.93
N ARG A 14 -18.82 8.02 -17.16
CA ARG A 14 -18.99 9.08 -18.16
C ARG A 14 -19.95 10.17 -17.70
N ASN A 15 -21.02 9.78 -17.01
CA ASN A 15 -22.04 10.71 -16.52
C ASN A 15 -21.69 11.35 -15.17
N GLY A 16 -20.58 10.97 -14.53
CA GLY A 16 -20.21 11.47 -13.20
C GLY A 16 -21.09 10.94 -12.06
N GLU A 17 -21.78 9.83 -12.27
CA GLU A 17 -22.70 9.20 -11.30
C GLU A 17 -21.93 8.39 -10.22
N ILE A 18 -20.66 8.07 -10.48
CA ILE A 18 -19.81 7.35 -9.53
C ILE A 18 -19.14 8.35 -8.57
N SER A 19 -19.60 8.33 -7.32
CA SER A 19 -18.99 9.12 -6.23
C SER A 19 -17.55 8.70 -5.89
N ASP A 20 -16.80 9.58 -5.21
CA ASP A 20 -15.46 9.29 -4.69
C ASP A 20 -15.42 8.07 -3.77
N LYS A 21 -16.48 7.84 -2.98
CA LYS A 21 -16.64 6.62 -2.18
C LYS A 21 -16.81 5.38 -3.05
N GLY A 22 -17.49 5.51 -4.19
CA GLY A 22 -17.57 4.47 -5.21
C GLY A 22 -16.19 4.14 -5.77
N ILE A 23 -15.43 5.16 -6.18
CA ILE A 23 -14.05 5.02 -6.68
C ILE A 23 -13.13 4.39 -5.63
N PHE A 24 -13.26 4.77 -4.36
CA PHE A 24 -12.52 4.15 -3.25
C PHE A 24 -12.78 2.64 -3.17
N ASN A 25 -14.03 2.19 -3.28
CA ASN A 25 -14.35 0.76 -3.23
C ASN A 25 -13.72 0.00 -4.41
N TYR A 26 -13.73 0.57 -5.62
CA TYR A 26 -13.04 0.00 -6.78
C TYR A 26 -11.53 -0.09 -6.57
N LEU A 27 -10.91 0.97 -6.05
CA LEU A 27 -9.48 0.97 -5.71
C LEU A 27 -9.16 -0.11 -4.67
N LEU A 28 -9.93 -0.17 -3.58
CA LEU A 28 -9.71 -1.15 -2.52
C LEU A 28 -9.88 -2.59 -3.04
N GLY A 29 -10.89 -2.83 -3.88
CA GLY A 29 -11.08 -4.13 -4.54
C GLY A 29 -9.88 -4.53 -5.38
N ASN A 30 -9.34 -3.61 -6.20
CA ASN A 30 -8.13 -3.86 -7.00
C ASN A 30 -6.92 -4.19 -6.12
N LEU A 31 -6.70 -3.41 -5.05
CA LEU A 31 -5.57 -3.64 -4.14
C LEU A 31 -5.65 -5.00 -3.43
N ILE A 32 -6.84 -5.44 -3.04
CA ILE A 32 -7.07 -6.76 -2.45
C ILE A 32 -6.79 -7.86 -3.48
N LEU A 33 -7.30 -7.73 -4.72
CA LEU A 33 -7.04 -8.71 -5.78
C LEU A 33 -5.54 -8.86 -6.07
N PHE A 34 -4.80 -7.75 -6.15
CA PHE A 34 -3.35 -7.79 -6.32
C PHE A 34 -2.62 -8.44 -5.13
N SER A 35 -3.13 -8.25 -3.91
CA SER A 35 -2.54 -8.85 -2.70
C SER A 35 -2.62 -10.38 -2.66
N ILE A 36 -3.50 -11.00 -3.46
CA ILE A 36 -3.70 -12.46 -3.54
C ILE A 36 -2.73 -13.11 -4.55
N SER A 37 -2.09 -12.32 -5.43
CA SER A 37 -1.19 -12.83 -6.48
C SER A 37 -0.11 -13.82 -6.00
N PRO A 38 0.48 -13.72 -4.78
CA PRO A 38 1.46 -14.71 -4.31
C PRO A 38 0.90 -16.12 -4.16
N LEU A 39 -0.41 -16.29 -3.92
CA LEU A 39 -1.04 -17.61 -3.83
C LEU A 39 -1.13 -18.33 -5.18
N ILE A 40 -1.07 -17.57 -6.28
CA ILE A 40 -1.23 -18.08 -7.64
C ILE A 40 0.15 -18.31 -8.27
N ALA A 41 1.13 -17.49 -7.91
CA ALA A 41 2.46 -17.50 -8.52
C ALA A 41 3.31 -18.72 -8.16
N GLY A 42 2.94 -19.50 -7.13
CA GLY A 42 3.63 -20.74 -6.75
C GLY A 42 5.09 -20.49 -6.37
N ASP A 43 5.31 -19.89 -5.20
CA ASP A 43 6.66 -19.68 -4.69
C ASP A 43 7.18 -20.95 -3.98
N ASP A 44 8.20 -21.58 -4.55
CA ASP A 44 8.77 -22.85 -4.06
C ASP A 44 9.61 -22.69 -2.78
N SER A 45 9.98 -21.46 -2.40
CA SER A 45 10.91 -21.23 -1.29
C SER A 45 10.22 -21.13 0.08
N SER A 46 8.94 -20.75 0.12
CA SER A 46 8.17 -20.53 1.35
C SER A 46 7.11 -21.60 1.58
N THR A 47 6.89 -21.98 2.83
CA THR A 47 5.78 -22.90 3.17
C THR A 47 4.44 -22.22 2.89
N ILE A 48 3.45 -22.95 2.36
CA ILE A 48 2.10 -22.43 2.07
C ILE A 48 1.47 -21.65 3.24
N VAL A 49 1.75 -22.08 4.47
CA VAL A 49 1.31 -21.40 5.70
C VAL A 49 1.90 -19.99 5.82
N MET A 50 3.18 -19.81 5.50
CA MET A 50 3.83 -18.50 5.52
C MET A 50 3.28 -17.58 4.44
N ILE A 51 3.05 -18.12 3.24
CA ILE A 51 2.42 -17.36 2.13
C ILE A 51 1.03 -16.87 2.54
N LEU A 52 0.21 -17.73 3.18
CA LEU A 52 -1.10 -17.33 3.69
C LEU A 52 -1.01 -16.21 4.73
N PHE A 53 -0.05 -16.26 5.65
CA PHE A 53 0.18 -15.18 6.60
C PHE A 53 0.58 -13.89 5.89
N GLN A 54 1.55 -13.94 4.97
CA GLN A 54 1.99 -12.77 4.20
C GLN A 54 0.82 -12.11 3.47
N VAL A 55 -0.02 -12.88 2.80
CA VAL A 55 -1.21 -12.39 2.08
C VAL A 55 -2.22 -11.77 3.05
N LEU A 56 -2.51 -12.45 4.18
CA LEU A 56 -3.45 -11.95 5.18
C LEU A 56 -2.99 -10.62 5.77
N PHE A 57 -1.71 -10.50 6.15
CA PHE A 57 -1.16 -9.26 6.67
C PHE A 57 -1.13 -8.16 5.61
N THR A 58 -0.79 -8.50 4.37
CA THR A 58 -0.78 -7.54 3.24
C THR A 58 -2.18 -6.97 3.00
N ILE A 59 -3.20 -7.84 2.95
CA ILE A 59 -4.60 -7.42 2.80
C ILE A 59 -5.03 -6.54 3.98
N ALA A 60 -4.76 -6.97 5.22
CA ALA A 60 -5.16 -6.23 6.41
C ALA A 60 -4.53 -4.84 6.46
N ILE A 61 -3.21 -4.74 6.27
CA ILE A 61 -2.48 -3.47 6.30
C ILE A 61 -2.94 -2.58 5.14
N THR A 62 -3.11 -3.14 3.95
CA THR A 62 -3.56 -2.40 2.76
C THR A 62 -4.97 -1.86 2.92
N ALA A 63 -5.90 -2.67 3.41
CA ALA A 63 -7.28 -2.24 3.64
C ALA A 63 -7.36 -1.17 4.73
N ILE A 64 -6.70 -1.36 5.87
CA ILE A 64 -6.69 -0.40 6.97
C ILE A 64 -5.99 0.89 6.55
N GLY A 65 -4.84 0.79 5.89
CA GLY A 65 -4.04 1.91 5.42
C GLY A 65 -4.79 2.76 4.39
N THR A 66 -5.33 2.12 3.35
CA THR A 66 -6.09 2.81 2.30
C THR A 66 -7.35 3.45 2.87
N LYS A 67 -8.07 2.76 3.76
CA LYS A 67 -9.23 3.33 4.46
C LYS A 67 -8.87 4.58 5.26
N LYS A 68 -7.80 4.52 6.07
CA LYS A 68 -7.33 5.70 6.83
C LYS A 68 -6.94 6.87 5.92
N VAL A 69 -6.32 6.57 4.77
CA VAL A 69 -5.97 7.59 3.77
C VAL A 69 -7.25 8.24 3.19
N PHE A 70 -8.27 7.43 2.92
CA PHE A 70 -9.59 7.92 2.48
C PHE A 70 -10.27 8.78 3.56
N ASP A 71 -10.31 8.32 4.80
CA ASP A 71 -10.91 9.05 5.93
C ASP A 71 -10.22 10.42 6.14
N ILE A 72 -8.88 10.49 6.00
CA ILE A 72 -8.12 11.75 6.07
C ILE A 72 -8.48 12.70 4.92
N ASN A 73 -8.70 12.17 3.71
CA ASN A 73 -9.13 13.00 2.58
C ASN A 73 -10.55 13.53 2.79
N GLU A 74 -11.46 12.68 3.28
CA GLU A 74 -12.85 13.02 3.60
C GLU A 74 -12.98 14.03 4.76
N SER A 75 -12.08 13.97 5.75
CA SER A 75 -12.06 14.94 6.85
C SER A 75 -11.47 16.31 6.47
N GLY A 76 -10.68 16.37 5.40
CA GLY A 76 -10.07 17.60 4.89
C GLY A 76 -10.96 18.31 3.86
N ASP A 77 -10.38 18.66 2.73
CA ASP A 77 -11.06 19.39 1.65
C ASP A 77 -11.91 18.52 0.71
N ARG A 78 -11.95 17.19 0.89
CA ARG A 78 -12.79 16.22 0.14
C ARG A 78 -12.64 16.25 -1.37
N LYS A 79 -11.44 16.54 -1.87
CA LYS A 79 -11.20 16.67 -3.32
C LYS A 79 -10.20 15.65 -3.84
N ASP A 80 -10.45 15.19 -5.07
CA ASP A 80 -9.49 14.49 -5.91
C ASP A 80 -8.82 13.27 -5.24
N PHE A 81 -9.57 12.51 -4.43
CA PHE A 81 -9.02 11.41 -3.63
C PHE A 81 -8.15 10.48 -4.47
N PHE A 82 -8.69 9.98 -5.58
CA PHE A 82 -8.00 9.01 -6.42
C PHE A 82 -6.73 9.58 -7.07
N LYS A 83 -6.77 10.82 -7.57
CA LYS A 83 -5.60 11.49 -8.17
C LYS A 83 -4.49 11.66 -7.13
N ARG A 84 -4.85 12.13 -5.92
CA ARG A 84 -3.91 12.26 -4.79
C ARG A 84 -3.37 10.91 -4.37
N TYR A 85 -4.22 9.90 -4.31
CA TYR A 85 -3.82 8.55 -3.94
C TYR A 85 -2.78 8.02 -4.90
N LEU A 86 -3.04 8.04 -6.21
CA LEU A 86 -2.08 7.58 -7.22
C LEU A 86 -0.77 8.38 -7.19
N ALA A 87 -0.83 9.70 -7.19
CA ALA A 87 0.37 10.52 -7.23
C ALA A 87 1.23 10.39 -5.97
N LEU A 88 0.61 10.48 -4.78
CA LEU A 88 1.32 10.40 -3.51
C LEU A 88 1.77 8.97 -3.21
N SER A 89 0.99 7.94 -3.56
CA SER A 89 1.39 6.53 -3.41
C SER A 89 2.63 6.22 -4.23
N PHE A 90 2.65 6.61 -5.51
CA PHE A 90 3.79 6.39 -6.39
C PHE A 90 5.07 7.03 -5.85
N VAL A 91 5.04 8.33 -5.53
CA VAL A 91 6.23 9.04 -5.02
C VAL A 91 6.66 8.47 -3.65
N THR A 92 5.71 8.10 -2.79
CA THR A 92 6.01 7.46 -1.49
C THR A 92 6.68 6.11 -1.69
N GLY A 93 6.18 5.30 -2.63
CA GLY A 93 6.75 4.00 -2.98
C GLY A 93 8.18 4.12 -3.51
N ILE A 94 8.45 5.07 -4.43
CA ILE A 94 9.80 5.33 -4.94
C ILE A 94 10.75 5.74 -3.81
N ARG A 95 10.33 6.64 -2.91
CA ARG A 95 11.16 7.05 -1.76
C ARG A 95 11.47 5.87 -0.85
N LEU A 96 10.46 5.07 -0.52
CA LEU A 96 10.64 3.89 0.32
C LEU A 96 11.56 2.87 -0.34
N LEU A 97 11.40 2.61 -1.64
CA LEU A 97 12.28 1.72 -2.40
C LEU A 97 13.74 2.16 -2.31
N VAL A 98 14.02 3.45 -2.53
CA VAL A 98 15.37 4.01 -2.40
C VAL A 98 15.93 3.82 -0.99
N PHE A 99 15.13 4.10 0.05
CA PHE A 99 15.56 3.87 1.44
C PHE A 99 15.83 2.40 1.73
N CYS A 100 14.97 1.50 1.26
CA CYS A 100 15.17 0.06 1.39
C CYS A 100 16.46 -0.38 0.70
N LEU A 101 16.78 0.11 -0.50
CA LEU A 101 18.03 -0.23 -1.19
C LEU A 101 19.27 0.27 -0.42
N ILE A 102 19.23 1.50 0.09
CA ILE A 102 20.33 2.09 0.87
C ILE A 102 20.62 1.27 2.13
N ILE A 103 19.60 0.69 2.76
CA ILE A 103 19.74 -0.13 3.97
C ILE A 103 20.07 -1.60 3.63
N ALA A 104 19.40 -2.16 2.63
CA ALA A 104 19.51 -3.58 2.27
C ALA A 104 20.91 -3.93 1.74
N ILE A 105 21.56 -3.03 0.99
CA ILE A 105 22.90 -3.29 0.44
C ILE A 105 23.94 -3.47 1.57
N PRO A 106 24.13 -2.53 2.52
CA PRO A 106 25.04 -2.72 3.65
C PRO A 106 24.68 -3.92 4.52
N VAL A 107 23.39 -4.15 4.79
CA VAL A 107 22.94 -5.30 5.61
C VAL A 107 23.29 -6.61 4.92
N GLY A 108 23.03 -6.73 3.61
CA GLY A 108 23.35 -7.92 2.83
C GLY A 108 24.86 -8.19 2.78
N ILE A 109 25.68 -7.16 2.58
CA ILE A 109 27.16 -7.28 2.64
C ILE A 109 27.60 -7.77 4.03
N THR A 110 27.05 -7.17 5.08
CA THR A 110 27.39 -7.55 6.47
C THR A 110 27.05 -9.00 6.73
N PHE A 111 25.85 -9.44 6.38
CA PHE A 111 25.40 -10.83 6.51
C PHE A 111 26.31 -11.80 5.76
N GLY A 112 26.72 -11.46 4.53
CA GLY A 112 27.68 -12.24 3.76
C GLY A 112 29.05 -12.38 4.45
N ILE A 113 29.56 -11.31 5.06
CA ILE A 113 30.85 -11.33 5.78
C ILE A 113 30.77 -12.18 7.06
N VAL A 114 29.68 -12.07 7.82
CA VAL A 114 29.52 -12.78 9.10
C VAL A 114 28.96 -14.20 8.95
N GLY A 115 28.60 -14.62 7.73
CA GLY A 115 28.04 -15.95 7.47
C GLY A 115 26.58 -16.13 7.93
N ILE A 116 25.83 -15.04 8.09
CA ILE A 116 24.39 -15.10 8.39
C ILE A 116 23.64 -15.28 7.08
N ASN A 117 22.85 -16.35 6.97
CA ASN A 117 21.92 -16.54 5.86
C ASN A 117 20.47 -16.59 6.37
N PRO A 118 19.69 -15.50 6.22
CA PRO A 118 18.28 -15.50 6.61
C PRO A 118 17.44 -16.49 5.79
N ASN A 119 17.92 -16.88 4.62
CA ASN A 119 17.26 -17.82 3.71
C ASN A 119 17.86 -19.23 3.81
N ALA A 120 18.43 -19.58 4.97
CA ALA A 120 19.01 -20.91 5.19
C ALA A 120 17.95 -22.03 5.19
N THR A 121 16.69 -21.70 5.54
CA THR A 121 15.57 -22.64 5.54
C THR A 121 14.30 -21.96 5.04
N PRO A 122 13.33 -22.71 4.48
CA PRO A 122 12.04 -22.16 4.06
C PRO A 122 11.30 -21.40 5.18
N ASN A 123 11.44 -21.84 6.42
CA ASN A 123 10.79 -21.19 7.58
C ASN A 123 11.48 -19.88 7.95
N SER A 124 12.81 -19.82 7.90
CA SER A 124 13.56 -18.60 8.22
C SER A 124 13.39 -17.54 7.13
N GLU A 125 13.37 -17.95 5.87
CA GLU A 125 13.07 -17.10 4.71
C GLU A 125 11.68 -16.50 4.82
N GLY A 126 10.64 -17.33 4.93
CA GLY A 126 9.26 -16.85 5.02
C GLY A 126 9.01 -15.93 6.22
N PHE A 127 9.72 -16.16 7.34
CA PHE A 127 9.65 -15.27 8.51
C PHE A 127 10.35 -13.93 8.28
N PHE A 128 11.54 -13.95 7.66
CA PHE A 128 12.26 -12.74 7.29
C PHE A 128 11.46 -11.90 6.31
N ASP A 129 10.88 -12.53 5.29
CA ASP A 129 10.01 -11.90 4.31
C ASP A 129 8.76 -11.30 4.97
N LEU A 130 8.14 -12.02 5.89
CA LEU A 130 6.97 -11.51 6.63
C LEU A 130 7.33 -10.25 7.43
N ILE A 131 8.45 -10.24 8.14
CA ILE A 131 8.93 -9.05 8.87
C ILE A 131 9.16 -7.91 7.90
N PHE A 132 9.82 -8.18 6.78
CA PHE A 132 10.13 -7.17 5.78
C PHE A 132 8.85 -6.59 5.15
N ILE A 133 7.89 -7.43 4.76
CA ILE A 133 6.62 -7.02 4.14
C ILE A 133 5.78 -6.20 5.13
N VAL A 134 5.67 -6.63 6.39
CA VAL A 134 4.88 -5.92 7.40
C VAL A 134 5.55 -4.60 7.74
N GLY A 135 6.86 -4.61 8.00
CA GLY A 135 7.63 -3.42 8.36
C GLY A 135 7.59 -2.36 7.27
N THR A 136 7.88 -2.75 6.02
CA THR A 136 7.85 -1.82 4.88
C THR A 136 6.43 -1.31 4.60
N SER A 137 5.40 -2.14 4.70
CA SER A 137 4.00 -1.72 4.51
C SER A 137 3.54 -0.72 5.56
N VAL A 138 3.92 -0.92 6.83
CA VAL A 138 3.62 0.02 7.92
C VAL A 138 4.31 1.37 7.68
N ILE A 139 5.60 1.35 7.34
CA ILE A 139 6.36 2.58 7.03
C ILE A 139 5.76 3.29 5.81
N TYR A 140 5.42 2.54 4.76
CA TYR A 140 4.77 3.06 3.56
C TYR A 140 3.48 3.81 3.89
N TYR A 141 2.54 3.17 4.60
CA TYR A 141 1.28 3.82 4.93
C TYR A 141 1.46 4.96 5.92
N TYR A 142 2.42 4.88 6.84
CA TYR A 142 2.78 6.02 7.70
C TYR A 142 3.20 7.24 6.87
N MET A 143 4.11 7.07 5.91
CA MET A 143 4.55 8.13 5.01
C MET A 143 3.41 8.68 4.15
N LEU A 144 2.55 7.79 3.64
CA LEU A 144 1.41 8.16 2.79
C LEU A 144 0.35 8.95 3.58
N LEU A 145 -0.01 8.49 4.78
CA LEU A 145 -0.96 9.17 5.67
C LEU A 145 -0.47 10.59 6.00
N ASN A 146 0.81 10.75 6.33
CA ASN A 146 1.39 12.06 6.61
C ASN A 146 1.35 12.98 5.38
N SER A 147 1.55 12.44 4.19
CA SER A 147 1.46 13.20 2.94
C SER A 147 0.03 13.64 2.65
N PHE A 148 -0.96 12.78 2.87
CA PHE A 148 -2.37 13.12 2.76
C PHE A 148 -2.78 14.20 3.74
N LYS A 149 -2.39 14.11 5.01
CA LYS A 149 -2.67 15.16 6.01
C LYS A 149 -2.18 16.53 5.54
N ARG A 150 -0.95 16.62 5.02
CA ARG A 150 -0.39 17.90 4.54
C ARG A 150 -1.16 18.48 3.36
N VAL A 151 -1.59 17.65 2.41
CA VAL A 151 -2.30 18.12 1.21
C VAL A 151 -3.78 18.42 1.49
N SER A 152 -4.47 17.58 2.27
CA SER A 152 -5.91 17.74 2.52
C SER A 152 -6.24 18.77 3.59
N HIS A 153 -5.33 19.04 4.54
CA HIS A 153 -5.53 20.01 5.63
C HIS A 153 -4.61 21.25 5.53
N GLY A 154 -3.76 21.34 4.51
CA GLY A 154 -2.72 22.38 4.41
C GLY A 154 -3.22 23.83 4.38
N LYS A 155 -4.51 24.07 4.11
CA LYS A 155 -5.11 25.42 4.13
C LYS A 155 -5.58 25.89 5.52
N GLN A 156 -5.67 25.03 6.53
CA GLN A 156 -6.10 25.44 7.88
C GLN A 156 -4.99 26.13 8.71
N ASN A 157 -3.74 26.08 8.28
CA ASN A 157 -2.58 26.58 9.05
C ASN A 157 -1.83 27.75 8.38
N GLN A 158 -2.44 28.43 7.40
CA GLN A 158 -1.89 29.71 6.93
C GLN A 158 -2.55 30.84 7.73
N PRO A 159 -1.79 31.65 8.50
CA PRO A 159 -2.36 32.86 9.08
C PRO A 159 -2.87 33.74 7.95
N VAL A 160 -4.09 34.25 8.11
CA VAL A 160 -4.61 35.35 7.28
C VAL A 160 -3.65 36.51 7.50
N ILE A 161 -2.82 36.81 6.50
CA ILE A 161 -2.10 38.07 6.47
C ILE A 161 -3.12 39.08 5.93
N GLU A 162 -3.80 39.77 6.85
CA GLU A 162 -4.52 41.01 6.58
C GLU A 162 -3.54 42.16 6.35
#